data_AF-A0AAU6TFR2-F1
#
_entry.id   AF-A0AAU6TFR2-F1
#
_cell.length_a   1.000
_cell.length_b   1.000
_cell.length_c   1.000
_cell.angle_alpha   90.00
_cell.angle_beta   90.00
_cell.angle_gamma   90.00
#
_symmetry.space_group_name_H-M   'P 1'
#
loop_
_entity.id
_entity.type
_entity.pdbx_description
1 polymer ?
#
loop_
_entity_poly.entity_id
_entity_poly.type
_entity_poly.pdbx_seq_one_letter_code
_entity_poly.pdbx_strand_id
1 'polypeptide(L)'
;MRLEVICEDRLGLTRELLEILASKKIDLRGIEIDVIGIIYLNCPDIDFDTFSELMAEIRRISGVKDVRKIQFMPMERHNTELISLLNNLPDAVLAIDLKGFVDMANQSALALLNKPSEEVIGTPISQVLPLFNFSRWVDGSKAPIREAVVIDGLDYTMELMPVYIGNSAHDATLASSMMILRSKVTTVHGHDRLSIHNSLGFEHFVGVSNRHKALINHAKKLAMLDQPLLIEGETGTGKEMLARACHHRSHRSTAPFLVLSCASMPDDVAETELFGHAPGSFNHQQGHKGIFEQANGGTVFLDEIGEMSPHLQIKLLRFLQDGTFRRVGEEHEIHIDVRVIASTRHNLAELADSGTFREDLFYRLNVLTLRIPALRERPSDIQPLLELFVTKHSHKLGMVKPQYAEGLVDQLMQYPWPGNIRQLDNMVLRALTEMDGEQLQVDYFHLPAVDSSGLSLSTVNLDGSLDDIMKDYESQILDKLYQSFPSSRKLAKRLNVSHTSIANKLRDYGIRKR
;
A
#
# COMPACT_ATOMS: atom_id res chain seq x y z
N MET A 1 -11.36 -13.18 46.04
CA MET A 1 -11.64 -11.91 46.74
C MET A 1 -10.41 -11.01 46.79
N ARG A 2 -10.61 -9.69 46.81
CA ARG A 2 -9.54 -8.70 47.06
C ARG A 2 -9.83 -7.93 48.34
N LEU A 3 -8.83 -7.73 49.18
CA LEU A 3 -8.94 -7.06 50.47
C LEU A 3 -7.98 -5.87 50.53
N GLU A 4 -8.44 -4.79 51.14
CA GLU A 4 -7.64 -3.65 51.53
C GLU A 4 -7.56 -3.62 53.05
N VAL A 5 -6.35 -3.67 53.59
CA VAL A 5 -6.05 -3.58 55.03
C VAL A 5 -5.36 -2.24 55.26
N ILE A 6 -6.03 -1.34 55.96
CA ILE A 6 -5.46 -0.05 56.37
C ILE A 6 -4.79 -0.26 57.71
N CYS A 7 -3.48 -0.04 57.77
CA CYS A 7 -2.70 -0.27 58.97
C CYS A 7 -1.66 0.82 59.24
N GLU A 8 -1.12 0.81 60.45
CA GLU A 8 0.08 1.57 60.79
C GLU A 8 1.30 0.82 60.26
N ASP A 9 2.23 1.56 59.65
CA ASP A 9 3.48 0.97 59.15
C ASP A 9 4.31 0.47 60.33
N ARG A 10 4.24 -0.85 60.55
CA ARG A 10 4.96 -1.54 61.62
C ARG A 10 5.59 -2.83 61.12
N LEU A 11 6.77 -3.11 61.66
CA LEU A 11 7.51 -4.33 61.36
C LEU A 11 6.73 -5.56 61.88
N GLY A 12 6.56 -6.57 61.02
CA GLY A 12 5.90 -7.83 61.35
C GLY A 12 4.41 -7.92 61.01
N LEU A 13 3.75 -6.81 60.65
CA LEU A 13 2.32 -6.81 60.34
C LEU A 13 1.98 -7.70 59.14
N THR A 14 2.76 -7.63 58.06
CA THR A 14 2.59 -8.49 56.88
C THR A 14 2.72 -9.98 57.24
N ARG A 15 3.62 -10.32 58.17
CA ARG A 15 3.80 -11.71 58.62
C ARG A 15 2.58 -12.20 59.38
N GLU A 16 2.05 -11.40 60.30
CA GLU A 16 0.84 -11.75 61.07
C GLU A 16 -0.39 -11.93 60.17
N LEU A 17 -0.54 -11.09 59.13
CA LEU A 17 -1.57 -11.26 58.11
C LEU A 17 -1.43 -12.59 57.36
N LEU A 18 -0.22 -12.94 56.95
CA LEU A 18 0.04 -14.20 56.24
C LEU A 18 -0.16 -15.43 57.14
N GLU A 19 0.20 -15.34 58.42
CA GLU A 19 -0.03 -16.41 59.41
C GLU A 19 -1.54 -16.67 59.60
N ILE A 20 -2.37 -15.63 59.65
CA ILE A 20 -3.83 -15.76 59.72
C ILE A 20 -4.38 -16.45 58.46
N LEU A 21 -3.96 -16.01 57.26
CA LEU A 21 -4.37 -16.65 56.00
C LEU A 21 -3.96 -18.13 55.96
N ALA A 22 -2.73 -18.43 56.38
CA ALA A 22 -2.21 -19.80 56.44
C ALA A 22 -3.00 -20.67 57.44
N SER A 23 -3.37 -20.13 58.61
CA SER A 23 -4.16 -20.85 59.62
C SER A 23 -5.53 -21.28 59.12
N LYS A 24 -6.13 -20.48 58.22
CA LYS A 24 -7.42 -20.75 57.56
C LYS A 24 -7.26 -21.51 56.23
N LYS A 25 -6.04 -21.92 55.87
CA LYS A 25 -5.70 -22.60 54.59
C LYS A 25 -6.09 -21.78 53.34
N ILE A 26 -5.99 -20.46 53.42
CA ILE A 26 -6.27 -19.55 52.29
C ILE A 26 -4.95 -19.25 51.59
N ASP A 27 -4.88 -19.57 50.30
CA ASP A 27 -3.70 -19.31 49.48
C ASP A 27 -3.66 -17.85 48.99
N LEU A 28 -2.46 -17.26 48.97
CA LEU A 28 -2.26 -15.88 48.55
C LEU A 28 -1.85 -15.84 47.08
N ARG A 29 -2.68 -15.20 46.24
CA ARG A 29 -2.40 -15.02 44.81
C ARG A 29 -1.58 -13.77 44.51
N GLY A 30 -1.61 -12.78 45.39
CA GLY A 30 -0.85 -11.54 45.24
C GLY A 30 -0.97 -10.66 46.47
N ILE A 31 0.09 -9.89 46.72
CA ILE A 31 0.17 -8.90 47.80
C ILE A 31 0.81 -7.63 47.26
N GLU A 32 0.19 -6.49 47.57
CA GLU A 32 0.73 -5.17 47.24
C GLU A 32 0.84 -4.35 48.53
N ILE A 33 1.98 -3.69 48.74
CA ILE A 33 2.22 -2.85 49.91
C ILE A 33 2.41 -1.42 49.41
N ASP A 34 1.53 -0.53 49.87
CA ASP A 34 1.59 0.88 49.58
C ASP A 34 2.41 1.62 50.64
N VAL A 35 3.08 2.69 50.23
CA VAL A 35 3.98 3.52 51.04
C VAL A 35 3.24 4.25 52.17
N ILE A 36 1.90 4.28 52.11
CA ILE A 36 1.00 4.97 53.05
C ILE A 36 0.47 4.02 54.15
N GLY A 37 1.00 2.79 54.24
CA GLY A 37 0.58 1.81 55.26
C GLY A 37 -0.70 1.07 54.89
N ILE A 38 -0.93 0.82 53.60
CA ILE A 38 -2.05 0.01 53.12
C ILE A 38 -1.48 -1.29 52.54
N ILE A 39 -2.06 -2.42 52.94
CA ILE A 39 -1.72 -3.74 52.40
C ILE A 39 -2.92 -4.26 51.64
N TYR A 40 -2.71 -4.59 50.38
CA TYR A 40 -3.72 -5.20 49.52
C TYR A 40 -3.43 -6.69 49.38
N LEU A 41 -4.47 -7.51 49.52
CA LEU A 41 -4.37 -8.98 49.45
C LEU A 41 -5.32 -9.52 48.37
N ASN A 42 -4.79 -10.35 47.48
CA ASN A 42 -5.57 -11.10 46.50
C ASN A 42 -5.63 -12.58 46.90
N CYS A 43 -6.81 -13.06 47.24
CA CYS A 43 -7.07 -14.42 47.72
C CYS A 43 -8.20 -15.07 46.90
N PRO A 44 -8.36 -16.41 46.88
CA PRO A 44 -9.56 -17.04 46.33
C PRO A 44 -10.84 -16.56 47.04
N ASP A 45 -11.99 -16.65 46.37
CA ASP A 45 -13.27 -16.40 47.04
C ASP A 45 -13.59 -17.54 48.01
N ILE A 46 -14.13 -17.19 49.17
CA ILE A 46 -14.47 -18.09 50.28
C ILE A 46 -15.92 -17.88 50.70
N ASP A 47 -16.49 -18.82 51.46
CA ASP A 47 -17.84 -18.70 52.00
C ASP A 47 -17.96 -17.56 53.02
N PHE A 48 -19.20 -17.15 53.28
CA PHE A 48 -19.49 -15.97 54.10
C PHE A 48 -19.06 -16.12 55.56
N ASP A 49 -19.19 -17.31 56.14
CA ASP A 49 -18.87 -17.55 57.55
C ASP A 49 -17.35 -17.47 57.76
N THR A 50 -16.59 -18.16 56.91
CA THR A 50 -15.11 -18.08 56.91
C THR A 50 -14.62 -16.66 56.62
N PHE A 51 -15.30 -15.93 55.72
CA PHE A 51 -14.98 -14.54 55.42
C PHE A 51 -15.19 -13.62 56.62
N SER A 52 -16.33 -13.76 57.31
CA SER A 52 -16.67 -12.94 58.47
C SER A 52 -15.67 -13.14 59.62
N GLU A 53 -15.29 -14.39 59.90
CA GLU A 53 -14.25 -14.72 60.88
C GLU A 53 -12.90 -14.13 60.52
N LEU A 54 -12.48 -14.29 59.26
CA LEU A 54 -11.21 -13.75 58.76
C LEU A 54 -11.13 -12.23 58.95
N MET A 55 -12.19 -11.51 58.58
CA MET A 55 -12.24 -10.05 58.73
C MET A 55 -12.20 -9.62 60.21
N ALA A 56 -12.81 -10.39 61.11
CA ALA A 56 -12.76 -10.12 62.54
C ALA A 56 -11.36 -10.39 63.13
N GLU A 57 -10.69 -11.45 62.71
CA GLU A 57 -9.33 -11.78 63.13
C GLU A 57 -8.32 -10.73 62.64
N ILE A 58 -8.41 -10.30 61.39
CA ILE A 58 -7.52 -9.27 60.84
C ILE A 58 -7.68 -7.94 61.60
N ARG A 59 -8.91 -7.54 61.95
CA ARG A 59 -9.15 -6.31 62.74
C ARG A 59 -8.63 -6.38 64.18
N ARG A 60 -8.38 -7.57 64.73
CA ARG A 60 -7.79 -7.75 66.07
C ARG A 60 -6.28 -7.59 66.08
N ILE A 61 -5.63 -7.61 64.92
CA ILE A 61 -4.20 -7.36 64.80
C ILE A 61 -3.90 -5.95 65.28
N SER A 62 -2.94 -5.82 66.20
CA SER A 62 -2.49 -4.51 66.67
C SER A 62 -1.99 -3.67 65.50
N GLY A 63 -2.47 -2.42 65.38
CA GLY A 63 -2.09 -1.50 64.31
C GLY A 63 -2.93 -1.61 63.03
N VAL A 64 -3.88 -2.55 62.92
CA VAL A 64 -4.88 -2.54 61.82
C VAL A 64 -6.02 -1.59 62.20
N LYS A 65 -6.30 -0.59 61.35
CA LYS A 65 -7.38 0.39 61.56
C LYS A 65 -8.68 -0.07 60.94
N ASP A 66 -8.62 -0.59 59.72
CA ASP A 66 -9.78 -1.10 59.00
C ASP A 66 -9.38 -2.17 57.98
N VAL A 67 -10.35 -3.00 57.61
CA VAL A 67 -10.24 -3.99 56.54
C VAL A 67 -11.55 -3.99 55.76
N ARG A 68 -11.45 -3.90 54.44
CA ARG A 68 -12.61 -3.97 53.56
C ARG A 68 -12.34 -4.76 52.28
N LYS A 69 -13.42 -5.26 51.67
CA LYS A 69 -13.36 -5.91 50.36
C LYS A 69 -13.35 -4.83 49.27
N ILE A 70 -12.43 -4.94 48.33
CA ILE A 70 -12.34 -4.07 47.16
C ILE A 70 -12.67 -4.85 45.89
N GLN A 71 -13.04 -4.13 44.82
CA GLN A 71 -13.39 -4.75 43.55
C GLN A 71 -12.15 -5.18 42.75
N PHE A 72 -11.11 -4.34 42.73
CA PHE A 72 -9.89 -4.53 41.94
C PHE A 72 -8.67 -4.17 42.77
N MET A 73 -7.53 -4.82 42.52
CA MET A 73 -6.26 -4.40 43.11
C MET A 73 -5.79 -3.07 42.47
N PRO A 74 -5.05 -2.21 43.19
CA PRO A 74 -4.51 -0.98 42.63
C PRO A 74 -3.69 -1.21 41.35
N MET A 75 -2.77 -2.19 41.36
CA MET A 75 -1.96 -2.48 40.17
C MET A 75 -2.79 -3.06 39.02
N GLU A 76 -3.79 -3.89 39.31
CA GLU A 76 -4.74 -4.43 38.30
C GLU A 76 -5.51 -3.30 37.60
N ARG A 77 -5.99 -2.32 38.37
CA ARG A 77 -6.67 -1.14 37.85
C ARG A 77 -5.70 -0.26 37.04
N HIS A 78 -4.54 0.06 37.60
CA HIS A 78 -3.55 0.93 36.95
C HIS A 78 -3.07 0.35 35.62
N ASN A 79 -2.77 -0.96 35.58
CA ASN A 79 -2.39 -1.64 34.35
C ASN A 79 -3.51 -1.61 33.30
N THR A 80 -4.76 -1.82 33.72
CA THR A 80 -5.91 -1.75 32.81
C THR A 80 -6.10 -0.34 32.23
N GLU A 81 -5.92 0.69 33.04
CA GLU A 81 -5.94 2.10 32.61
C GLU A 81 -4.82 2.37 31.58
N LEU A 82 -3.58 1.93 31.85
CA LEU A 82 -2.46 2.08 30.93
C LEU A 82 -2.67 1.34 29.60
N ILE A 83 -3.13 0.08 29.64
CA ILE A 83 -3.42 -0.71 28.43
C ILE A 83 -4.53 -0.04 27.61
N SER A 84 -5.56 0.51 28.26
CA SER A 84 -6.64 1.22 27.59
C SER A 84 -6.16 2.50 26.91
N LEU A 85 -5.26 3.25 27.55
CA LEU A 85 -4.61 4.41 26.93
C LEU A 85 -3.79 4.01 25.71
N LEU A 86 -3.00 2.94 25.81
CA LEU A 86 -2.19 2.44 24.70
C LEU A 86 -3.04 1.97 23.52
N ASN A 87 -4.16 1.29 23.78
CA ASN A 87 -5.09 0.84 22.73
C ASN A 87 -5.80 2.00 22.01
N ASN A 88 -5.98 3.14 22.68
CA ASN A 88 -6.56 4.34 22.07
C ASN A 88 -5.54 5.23 21.34
N LEU A 89 -4.24 4.90 21.38
CA LEU A 89 -3.26 5.66 20.62
C LEU A 89 -3.42 5.40 19.11
N PRO A 90 -3.34 6.46 18.28
CA PRO A 90 -3.42 6.30 16.82
C PRO A 90 -2.20 5.61 16.24
N ASP A 91 -1.04 5.76 16.89
CA ASP A 91 0.21 5.14 16.47
C ASP A 91 0.23 3.65 16.86
N ALA A 92 0.81 2.82 15.99
CA ALA A 92 1.03 1.41 16.29
C ALA A 92 2.22 1.27 17.26
N VAL A 93 1.97 0.59 18.38
CA VAL A 93 2.93 0.42 19.48
C VAL A 93 3.10 -1.06 19.81
N LEU A 94 4.36 -1.49 19.89
CA LEU A 94 4.78 -2.85 20.22
C LEU A 94 5.81 -2.82 21.35
N ALA A 95 5.67 -3.68 22.36
CA ALA A 95 6.71 -3.95 23.33
C ALA A 95 7.41 -5.28 22.97
N ILE A 96 8.74 -5.28 22.98
CA ILE A 96 9.55 -6.43 22.55
C ILE A 96 10.55 -6.74 23.67
N ASP A 97 10.58 -8.01 24.08
CA ASP A 97 11.51 -8.52 25.07
C ASP A 97 12.96 -8.55 24.55
N LEU A 98 13.92 -8.83 25.42
CA LEU A 98 15.34 -8.89 25.02
C LEU A 98 15.68 -10.08 24.13
N LYS A 99 14.81 -11.08 24.03
CA LYS A 99 14.95 -12.25 23.15
C LYS A 99 14.34 -12.00 21.77
N GLY A 100 13.65 -10.87 21.57
CA GLY A 100 13.04 -10.47 20.32
C GLY A 100 11.59 -10.95 20.15
N PHE A 101 10.91 -11.36 21.22
CA PHE A 101 9.50 -11.71 21.20
C PHE A 101 8.62 -10.51 21.55
N VAL A 102 7.45 -10.42 20.92
CA VAL A 102 6.48 -9.35 21.20
C VAL A 102 5.73 -9.66 22.49
N ASP A 103 5.92 -8.83 23.52
CA ASP A 103 5.21 -8.96 24.81
C ASP A 103 3.84 -8.30 24.78
N MET A 104 3.71 -7.20 24.02
CA MET A 104 2.49 -6.43 23.92
C MET A 104 2.37 -5.78 22.54
N ALA A 105 1.15 -5.70 22.03
CA ALA A 105 0.78 -4.91 20.86
C ALA A 105 -0.51 -4.15 21.17
N ASN A 106 -0.56 -2.86 20.87
CA ASN A 106 -1.81 -2.10 20.98
C ASN A 106 -2.75 -2.38 19.80
N GLN A 107 -4.01 -1.94 19.91
CA GLN A 107 -5.02 -2.14 18.86
C GLN A 107 -4.58 -1.63 17.49
N SER A 108 -3.93 -0.46 17.43
CA SER A 108 -3.39 0.11 16.18
C SER A 108 -2.30 -0.76 15.55
N ALA A 109 -1.44 -1.39 16.35
CA ALA A 109 -0.45 -2.36 15.86
C ALA A 109 -1.10 -3.63 15.34
N LEU A 110 -2.11 -4.17 16.02
CA LEU A 110 -2.84 -5.35 15.55
C LEU A 110 -3.59 -5.08 14.23
N ALA A 111 -4.21 -3.91 14.11
CA ALA A 111 -4.87 -3.45 12.90
C ALA A 111 -3.87 -3.28 11.74
N LEU A 112 -2.70 -2.70 12.01
CA LEU A 112 -1.63 -2.54 11.04
C LEU A 112 -1.12 -3.89 10.51
N LEU A 113 -0.97 -4.88 11.40
CA LEU A 113 -0.45 -6.20 11.07
C LEU A 113 -1.52 -7.14 10.50
N ASN A 114 -2.79 -6.74 10.54
CA ASN A 114 -3.96 -7.54 10.16
C ASN A 114 -3.96 -8.95 10.80
N LYS A 115 -3.60 -9.02 12.10
CA LYS A 115 -3.50 -10.26 12.86
C LYS A 115 -4.14 -10.12 14.24
N PRO A 116 -4.77 -11.18 14.78
CA PRO A 116 -5.28 -11.18 16.15
C PRO A 116 -4.13 -11.15 17.17
N SER A 117 -4.41 -10.68 18.38
CA SER A 117 -3.41 -10.58 19.46
C SER A 117 -2.71 -11.89 19.77
N GLU A 118 -3.44 -13.01 19.71
CA GLU A 118 -2.94 -14.37 19.96
C GLU A 118 -1.86 -14.82 18.97
N GLU A 119 -1.86 -14.27 17.75
CA GLU A 119 -0.85 -14.56 16.72
C GLU A 119 0.33 -13.58 16.74
N VAL A 120 0.22 -12.46 17.46
CA VAL A 120 1.26 -11.44 17.52
C VAL A 120 2.05 -11.57 18.81
N ILE A 121 1.37 -11.70 19.95
CA ILE A 121 2.00 -11.82 21.27
C ILE A 121 2.74 -13.16 21.35
N GLY A 122 4.00 -13.12 21.83
CA GLY A 122 4.86 -14.29 21.94
C GLY A 122 5.47 -14.75 20.62
N THR A 123 5.28 -14.02 19.51
CA THR A 123 5.97 -14.29 18.25
C THR A 123 7.24 -13.45 18.11
N PRO A 124 8.27 -13.97 17.41
CA PRO A 124 9.49 -13.22 17.19
C PRO A 124 9.23 -12.05 16.24
N ILE A 125 9.75 -10.86 16.58
CA ILE A 125 9.57 -9.64 15.81
C ILE A 125 10.04 -9.78 14.36
N SER A 126 11.00 -10.67 14.07
CA SER A 126 11.46 -10.97 12.72
C SER A 126 10.40 -11.61 11.83
N GLN A 127 9.37 -12.26 12.39
CA GLN A 127 8.23 -12.78 11.63
C GLN A 127 7.17 -11.70 11.37
N VAL A 128 7.12 -10.69 12.24
CA VAL A 128 6.20 -9.56 12.16
C VAL A 128 6.74 -8.48 11.22
N LEU A 129 8.04 -8.18 11.33
CA LEU A 129 8.78 -7.22 10.51
C LEU A 129 10.10 -7.86 10.03
N PRO A 130 10.09 -8.60 8.92
CA PRO A 130 11.26 -9.34 8.41
C PRO A 130 12.44 -8.46 8.03
N LEU A 131 12.18 -7.20 7.69
CA LEU A 131 13.20 -6.24 7.26
C LEU A 131 14.02 -5.68 8.44
N PHE A 132 13.55 -5.84 9.67
CA PHE A 132 14.20 -5.29 10.85
C PHE A 132 15.01 -6.36 11.61
N ASN A 133 16.33 -6.15 11.71
CA ASN A 133 17.22 -7.05 12.44
C ASN A 133 17.35 -6.61 13.91
N PHE A 134 16.43 -7.09 14.75
CA PHE A 134 16.40 -6.75 16.17
C PHE A 134 17.65 -7.23 16.93
N SER A 135 18.19 -8.41 16.62
CA SER A 135 19.38 -8.96 17.30
C SER A 135 20.57 -8.01 17.18
N ARG A 136 20.77 -7.41 16.00
CA ARG A 136 21.84 -6.42 15.78
C ARG A 136 21.69 -5.18 16.65
N TRP A 137 20.46 -4.76 16.94
CA TRP A 137 20.21 -3.62 17.82
C TRP A 137 20.50 -3.95 19.29
N VAL A 138 20.05 -5.12 19.75
CA VAL A 138 20.27 -5.60 21.13
C VAL A 138 21.76 -5.76 21.44
N ASP A 139 22.55 -6.29 20.50
CA ASP A 139 24.00 -6.47 20.66
C ASP A 139 24.81 -5.18 20.45
N GLY A 140 24.18 -4.13 19.93
CA GLY A 140 24.80 -2.86 19.56
C GLY A 140 24.79 -1.80 20.67
N SER A 141 24.70 -0.54 20.26
CA SER A 141 24.74 0.63 21.15
C SER A 141 23.48 0.80 22.01
N LYS A 142 22.43 -0.01 21.81
CA LYS A 142 21.14 0.03 22.54
C LYS A 142 20.53 1.44 22.63
N ALA A 143 20.87 2.30 21.67
CA ALA A 143 20.39 3.67 21.56
C ALA A 143 19.05 3.71 20.82
N PRO A 144 18.23 4.76 21.01
CA PRO A 144 17.03 4.95 20.22
C PRO A 144 17.36 4.96 18.72
N ILE A 145 16.62 4.16 17.94
CA ILE A 145 16.74 4.11 16.47
C ILE A 145 15.50 4.72 15.84
N ARG A 146 15.69 5.47 14.76
CA ARG A 146 14.61 5.96 13.91
C ARG A 146 14.93 5.64 12.45
N GLU A 147 14.10 4.83 11.81
CA GLU A 147 14.29 4.39 10.43
C GLU A 147 12.98 4.50 9.64
N ALA A 148 13.11 4.75 8.33
CA ALA A 148 11.97 4.66 7.42
C ALA A 148 11.76 3.20 7.04
N VAL A 149 10.54 2.70 7.21
CA VAL A 149 10.18 1.31 6.88
C VAL A 149 8.92 1.29 6.02
N VAL A 150 8.83 0.31 5.13
CA VAL A 150 7.66 0.09 4.28
C VAL A 150 6.94 -1.15 4.80
N ILE A 151 5.67 -0.99 5.17
CA ILE A 151 4.82 -2.08 5.65
C ILE A 151 3.59 -2.08 4.73
N ASP A 152 3.34 -3.22 4.06
CA ASP A 152 2.27 -3.40 3.07
C ASP A 152 2.20 -2.27 2.01
N GLY A 153 3.35 -1.75 1.61
CA GLY A 153 3.47 -0.72 0.57
C GLY A 153 3.17 0.71 1.04
N LEU A 154 2.98 0.94 2.34
CA LEU A 154 2.81 2.27 2.94
C LEU A 154 4.08 2.70 3.71
N ASP A 155 4.38 4.01 3.67
CA ASP A 155 5.55 4.58 4.32
C ASP A 155 5.32 4.85 5.81
N TYR A 156 6.11 4.18 6.64
CA TYR A 156 6.15 4.39 8.08
C TYR A 156 7.51 4.91 8.54
N THR A 157 7.49 5.61 9.66
CA THR A 157 8.67 5.90 10.46
C THR A 157 8.62 4.99 11.68
N MET A 158 9.59 4.09 11.77
CA MET A 158 9.78 3.21 12.92
C MET A 158 10.72 3.89 13.92
N GLU A 159 10.28 3.96 15.17
CA GLU A 159 11.07 4.43 16.31
C GLU A 159 11.20 3.28 17.30
N LEU A 160 12.43 2.84 17.58
CA LEU A 160 12.70 1.82 18.59
C LEU A 160 13.42 2.46 19.78
N MET A 161 12.84 2.33 20.97
CA MET A 161 13.33 2.93 22.20
C MET A 161 13.67 1.85 23.24
N PRO A 162 14.85 1.92 23.88
CA PRO A 162 15.18 1.03 24.99
C PRO A 162 14.36 1.38 26.24
N VAL A 163 13.87 0.38 26.95
CA VAL A 163 13.15 0.53 28.22
C VAL A 163 14.04 0.01 29.35
N TYR A 164 14.41 0.91 30.26
CA TYR A 164 15.23 0.59 31.42
C TYR A 164 14.39 0.52 32.68
N ILE A 165 14.66 -0.47 33.54
CA ILE A 165 14.09 -0.60 34.88
C ILE A 165 15.21 -0.43 35.90
N GLY A 166 15.04 0.49 36.84
CA GLY A 166 15.97 0.72 37.95
C GLY A 166 15.51 1.87 38.85
N ASN A 167 15.93 1.84 40.11
CA ASN A 167 15.55 2.84 41.12
C ASN A 167 16.39 4.13 41.04
N SER A 168 17.45 4.16 40.22
CA SER A 168 18.28 5.35 39.97
C SER A 168 19.02 5.25 38.62
N ALA A 169 19.42 6.39 38.05
CA ALA A 169 20.06 6.46 36.72
C ALA A 169 21.39 5.67 36.61
N HIS A 170 22.01 5.33 37.74
CA HIS A 170 23.25 4.56 37.79
C HIS A 170 23.05 3.03 37.88
N ASP A 171 21.81 2.56 38.11
CA ASP A 171 21.46 1.15 38.31
C ASP A 171 20.30 0.72 37.41
N ALA A 172 20.24 1.33 36.22
CA ALA A 172 19.18 1.11 35.24
C ALA A 172 19.53 -0.10 34.36
N THR A 173 18.82 -1.21 34.56
CA THR A 173 18.97 -2.41 33.74
C THR A 173 18.05 -2.34 32.53
N LEU A 174 18.55 -2.67 31.34
CA LEU A 174 17.70 -2.76 30.15
C LEU A 174 16.73 -3.93 30.35
N ALA A 175 15.43 -3.64 30.34
CA ALA A 175 14.39 -4.63 30.57
C ALA A 175 13.71 -5.07 29.27
N SER A 176 13.45 -4.13 28.37
CA SER A 176 12.76 -4.41 27.11
C SER A 176 13.00 -3.27 26.11
N SER A 177 12.29 -3.31 25.00
CA SER A 177 12.26 -2.24 24.01
C SER A 177 10.83 -1.94 23.58
N MET A 178 10.59 -0.68 23.21
CA MET A 178 9.31 -0.19 22.73
C MET A 178 9.49 0.26 21.28
N MET A 179 8.73 -0.31 20.38
CA MET A 179 8.68 0.06 18.96
C MET A 179 7.40 0.83 18.68
N ILE A 180 7.53 1.97 18.00
CA ILE A 180 6.44 2.82 17.56
C ILE A 180 6.52 2.95 16.05
N LEU A 181 5.41 2.72 15.35
CA LEU A 181 5.29 2.87 13.90
C LEU A 181 4.34 4.02 13.60
N ARG A 182 4.87 5.09 13.02
CA ARG A 182 4.12 6.29 12.63
C ARG A 182 3.96 6.38 11.13
N SER A 183 2.73 6.51 10.64
CA SER A 183 2.50 6.75 9.22
C SER A 183 3.02 8.12 8.79
N LYS A 184 3.80 8.19 7.71
CA LYS A 184 4.25 9.47 7.12
C LYS A 184 3.12 10.23 6.39
N VAL A 185 1.94 9.63 6.27
CA VAL A 185 0.78 10.25 5.60
C VAL A 185 0.13 11.34 6.49
N THR A 186 0.57 11.47 7.75
CA THR A 186 -0.06 12.34 8.75
C THR A 186 0.77 13.60 9.06
N THR A 187 1.04 14.43 8.04
CA THR A 187 1.38 15.86 8.24
C THR A 187 0.75 16.70 7.14
N VAL A 188 -0.55 17.00 7.29
CA VAL A 188 -1.23 18.03 6.47
C VAL A 188 -1.04 19.44 7.05
N HIS A 189 -0.38 19.61 8.20
CA HIS A 189 -0.08 20.93 8.77
C HIS A 189 1.39 21.03 9.15
N GLY A 190 2.20 21.45 8.19
CA GLY A 190 3.61 21.74 8.38
C GLY A 190 4.26 22.04 7.06
N HIS A 191 4.51 23.32 6.79
CA HIS A 191 5.38 23.74 5.71
C HIS A 191 6.77 23.11 5.88
N ASP A 192 7.02 22.01 5.17
CA ASP A 192 8.38 21.56 4.88
C ASP A 192 8.50 21.33 3.37
N ARG A 193 8.93 22.40 2.69
CA ARG A 193 9.80 22.25 1.53
C ARG A 193 11.07 21.59 2.05
N LEU A 194 11.27 20.32 1.69
CA LEU A 194 12.54 19.58 1.50
C LEU A 194 12.49 18.17 2.11
N SER A 195 11.96 17.22 1.33
CA SER A 195 12.58 15.89 1.18
C SER A 195 11.99 15.19 -0.05
N ILE A 196 12.66 15.37 -1.18
CA ILE A 196 12.47 14.59 -2.40
C ILE A 196 13.09 13.21 -2.17
N HIS A 197 12.49 12.38 -1.31
CA HIS A 197 12.81 10.96 -1.18
C HIS A 197 11.56 10.21 -0.70
N ASN A 198 10.51 10.19 -1.52
CA ASN A 198 9.57 9.07 -1.49
C ASN A 198 10.31 7.87 -2.12
N SER A 199 10.80 6.98 -1.28
CA SER A 199 11.50 5.75 -1.66
C SER A 199 10.54 4.71 -2.23
N LEU A 200 9.93 4.99 -3.39
CA LEU A 200 9.03 4.09 -4.11
C LEU A 200 9.82 2.91 -4.74
N GLY A 201 10.35 2.02 -3.90
CA GLY A 201 11.02 0.80 -4.31
C GLY A 201 10.06 -0.27 -4.84
N PHE A 202 10.60 -1.41 -5.30
CA PHE A 202 9.79 -2.55 -5.77
C PHE A 202 8.88 -3.15 -4.69
N GLU A 203 9.07 -2.77 -3.43
CA GLU A 203 8.32 -3.24 -2.26
C GLU A 203 6.89 -2.67 -2.22
N HIS A 204 6.64 -1.55 -2.88
CA HIS A 204 5.31 -0.94 -2.96
C HIS A 204 4.40 -1.59 -4.03
N PHE A 205 4.93 -2.52 -4.82
CA PHE A 205 4.14 -3.21 -5.85
C PHE A 205 3.37 -4.37 -5.25
N VAL A 206 2.04 -4.21 -5.23
CA VAL A 206 1.10 -5.22 -4.74
C VAL A 206 0.49 -6.00 -5.92
N GLY A 207 0.72 -7.31 -5.94
CA GLY A 207 0.13 -8.21 -6.93
C GLY A 207 0.55 -9.67 -6.73
N VAL A 208 -0.40 -10.58 -6.91
CA VAL A 208 -0.23 -12.03 -6.71
C VAL A 208 -0.14 -12.79 -8.02
N SER A 209 -0.58 -12.17 -9.13
CA SER A 209 -0.63 -12.78 -10.45
C SER A 209 0.76 -13.17 -10.95
N ASN A 210 0.85 -14.32 -11.64
CA ASN A 210 2.11 -14.80 -12.21
C ASN A 210 2.69 -13.81 -13.22
N ARG A 211 1.83 -13.13 -14.00
CA ARG A 211 2.22 -12.07 -14.93
C ARG A 211 2.86 -10.88 -14.21
N HIS A 212 2.26 -10.44 -13.10
CA HIS A 212 2.83 -9.35 -12.31
C HIS A 212 4.16 -9.73 -11.68
N LYS A 213 4.26 -10.91 -11.06
CA LYS A 213 5.52 -11.41 -10.50
C LYS A 213 6.64 -11.52 -11.54
N ALA A 214 6.31 -12.03 -12.74
CA ALA A 214 7.26 -12.10 -13.85
C ALA A 214 7.73 -10.70 -14.31
N LEU A 215 6.80 -9.75 -14.43
CA LEU A 215 7.11 -8.34 -14.75
C LEU A 215 8.07 -7.74 -13.72
N ILE A 216 7.76 -7.86 -12.42
CA ILE A 216 8.59 -7.29 -11.36
C ILE A 216 9.98 -7.93 -11.34
N ASN A 217 10.08 -9.25 -11.52
CA ASN A 217 11.37 -9.93 -11.60
C ASN A 217 12.17 -9.51 -12.83
N HIS A 218 11.51 -9.28 -13.97
CA HIS A 218 12.18 -8.79 -15.16
C HIS A 218 12.66 -7.34 -14.96
N ALA A 219 11.79 -6.46 -14.45
CA ALA A 219 12.11 -5.07 -14.14
C ALA A 219 13.30 -4.96 -13.17
N LYS A 220 13.34 -5.82 -12.16
CA LYS A 220 14.47 -5.94 -11.22
C LYS A 220 15.81 -6.25 -11.91
N LYS A 221 15.82 -7.06 -12.97
CA LYS A 221 17.02 -7.34 -13.76
C LYS A 221 17.42 -6.15 -14.61
N LEU A 222 16.46 -5.56 -15.33
CA LEU A 222 16.70 -4.41 -16.21
C LEU A 222 17.09 -3.14 -15.45
N ALA A 223 16.65 -2.99 -14.20
CA ALA A 223 17.02 -1.89 -13.33
C ALA A 223 18.54 -1.75 -13.12
N MET A 224 19.30 -2.86 -13.19
CA MET A 224 20.76 -2.86 -13.02
C MET A 224 21.53 -2.45 -14.28
N LEU A 225 20.87 -2.35 -15.43
CA LEU A 225 21.48 -1.97 -16.70
C LEU A 225 21.36 -0.45 -16.91
N ASP A 226 22.40 0.20 -17.42
CA ASP A 226 22.39 1.64 -17.71
C ASP A 226 21.77 2.01 -19.07
N GLN A 227 21.33 1.02 -19.85
CA GLN A 227 20.70 1.24 -21.15
C GLN A 227 19.30 1.88 -21.02
N PRO A 228 18.83 2.57 -22.07
CA PRO A 228 17.47 3.11 -22.12
C PRO A 228 16.41 2.03 -21.87
N LEU A 229 15.41 2.37 -21.07
CA LEU A 229 14.31 1.47 -20.71
C LEU A 229 12.97 2.05 -21.19
N LEU A 230 12.29 1.33 -22.06
CA LEU A 230 10.94 1.64 -22.53
C LEU A 230 9.89 0.87 -21.71
N ILE A 231 8.94 1.59 -21.13
CA ILE A 231 7.82 1.04 -20.36
C ILE A 231 6.51 1.26 -21.13
N GLU A 232 5.98 0.17 -21.66
CA GLU A 232 4.72 0.16 -22.39
C GLU A 232 3.57 -0.24 -21.48
N GLY A 233 2.44 0.46 -21.59
CA GLY A 233 1.23 0.06 -20.89
C GLY A 233 0.16 1.13 -20.92
N GLU A 234 -1.08 0.72 -20.67
CA GLU A 234 -2.22 1.63 -20.66
C GLU A 234 -2.09 2.72 -19.61
N THR A 235 -2.86 3.80 -19.77
CA THR A 235 -2.92 4.89 -18.80
C THR A 235 -3.46 4.37 -17.46
N GLY A 236 -2.80 4.76 -16.35
CA GLY A 236 -3.21 4.34 -15.00
C GLY A 236 -2.74 2.95 -14.56
N THR A 237 -1.79 2.32 -15.27
CA THR A 237 -1.19 1.02 -14.89
C THR A 237 -0.02 1.10 -13.90
N GLY A 238 0.47 2.31 -13.58
CA GLY A 238 1.59 2.54 -12.64
C GLY A 238 2.97 2.65 -13.30
N LYS A 239 3.07 3.15 -14.54
CA LYS A 239 4.35 3.26 -15.28
C LYS A 239 5.41 4.10 -14.56
N GLU A 240 5.04 5.27 -14.04
CA GLU A 240 5.96 6.14 -13.28
C GLU A 240 6.49 5.43 -12.02
N MET A 241 5.62 4.75 -11.28
CA MET A 241 5.99 3.99 -10.09
C MET A 241 7.01 2.90 -10.45
N LEU A 242 6.87 2.25 -11.62
CA LEU A 242 7.81 1.23 -12.07
C LEU A 242 9.16 1.84 -12.45
N ALA A 243 9.14 3.00 -13.10
CA ALA A 243 10.36 3.76 -13.42
C ALA A 243 11.11 4.18 -12.15
N ARG A 244 10.41 4.68 -11.12
CA ARG A 244 10.98 5.04 -9.81
C ARG A 244 11.60 3.82 -9.12
N ALA A 245 10.91 2.68 -9.11
CA ALA A 245 11.43 1.45 -8.54
C ALA A 245 12.68 0.95 -9.28
N CYS A 246 12.71 1.06 -10.62
CA CYS A 246 13.88 0.76 -11.43
C CYS A 246 15.07 1.68 -11.08
N HIS A 247 14.84 2.99 -10.95
CA HIS A 247 15.88 3.93 -10.54
C HIS A 247 16.43 3.62 -9.14
N HIS A 248 15.54 3.39 -8.17
CA HIS A 248 15.91 3.09 -6.78
C HIS A 248 16.75 1.80 -6.65
N ARG A 249 16.55 0.82 -7.54
CA ARG A 249 17.36 -0.41 -7.56
C ARG A 249 18.68 -0.27 -8.33
N SER A 250 18.83 0.76 -9.16
CA SER A 250 19.99 0.93 -10.02
C SER A 250 21.24 1.42 -9.27
N HIS A 251 22.39 1.41 -9.95
CA HIS A 251 23.63 2.04 -9.46
C HIS A 251 23.50 3.56 -9.23
N ARG A 252 22.45 4.18 -9.78
CA ARG A 252 22.17 5.62 -9.69
C ARG A 252 21.11 5.96 -8.63
N SER A 253 20.82 5.05 -7.70
CA SER A 253 19.74 5.20 -6.70
C SER A 253 19.88 6.41 -5.76
N THR A 254 21.10 6.90 -5.55
CA THR A 254 21.38 8.11 -4.75
C THR A 254 21.44 9.39 -5.60
N ALA A 255 21.34 9.27 -6.92
CA ALA A 255 21.42 10.36 -7.88
C ALA A 255 20.01 10.91 -8.20
N PRO A 256 19.88 12.11 -8.81
CA PRO A 256 18.56 12.69 -9.08
C PRO A 256 17.71 11.82 -10.04
N PHE A 257 16.41 11.74 -9.74
CA PHE A 257 15.38 11.20 -10.62
C PHE A 257 14.40 12.30 -10.98
N LEU A 258 14.45 12.77 -12.23
CA LEU A 258 13.59 13.84 -12.72
C LEU A 258 12.55 13.29 -13.69
N VAL A 259 11.35 13.86 -13.65
CA VAL A 259 10.19 13.42 -14.44
C VAL A 259 9.73 14.56 -15.33
N LEU A 260 9.45 14.25 -16.58
CA LEU A 260 8.77 15.15 -17.51
C LEU A 260 7.65 14.41 -18.23
N SER A 261 6.47 15.02 -18.31
CA SER A 261 5.39 14.54 -19.17
C SER A 261 5.44 15.26 -20.52
N CYS A 262 5.56 14.50 -21.60
CA CYS A 262 5.65 15.04 -22.96
C CYS A 262 4.29 15.50 -23.51
N ALA A 263 3.17 15.07 -22.92
CA ALA A 263 1.83 15.41 -23.41
C ALA A 263 1.26 16.71 -22.81
N SER A 264 1.84 17.23 -21.73
CA SER A 264 1.21 18.30 -20.93
C SER A 264 1.59 19.74 -21.32
N MET A 265 2.50 19.94 -22.28
CA MET A 265 3.10 21.26 -22.54
C MET A 265 3.25 21.54 -24.04
N PRO A 266 3.16 22.82 -24.46
CA PRO A 266 3.55 23.24 -25.80
C PRO A 266 5.02 22.93 -26.09
N ASP A 267 5.35 22.67 -27.37
CA ASP A 267 6.69 22.29 -27.82
C ASP A 267 7.80 23.23 -27.32
N ASP A 268 7.61 24.54 -27.43
CA ASP A 268 8.62 25.53 -27.02
C ASP A 268 8.92 25.43 -25.51
N VAL A 269 7.89 25.18 -24.69
CA VAL A 269 8.03 25.03 -23.24
C VAL A 269 8.71 23.70 -22.92
N ALA A 270 8.28 22.61 -23.56
CA ALA A 270 8.88 21.30 -23.39
C ALA A 270 10.36 21.30 -23.79
N GLU A 271 10.74 22.04 -24.83
CA GLU A 271 12.12 22.23 -25.25
C GLU A 271 12.95 22.92 -24.17
N THR A 272 12.46 24.04 -23.63
CA THR A 272 13.16 24.80 -22.58
C THR A 272 13.24 24.01 -21.27
N GLU A 273 12.23 23.21 -20.93
CA GLU A 273 12.26 22.35 -19.74
C GLU A 273 13.24 21.18 -19.91
N LEU A 274 13.32 20.56 -21.10
CA LEU A 274 14.25 19.47 -21.37
C LEU A 274 15.71 19.93 -21.41
N PHE A 275 15.98 20.95 -22.23
CA PHE A 275 17.33 21.35 -22.63
C PHE A 275 17.80 22.67 -22.00
N GLY A 276 16.92 23.44 -21.37
CA GLY A 276 17.27 24.74 -20.80
C GLY A 276 17.44 25.82 -21.86
N HIS A 277 17.64 27.06 -21.40
CA HIS A 277 17.74 28.23 -22.29
C HIS A 277 18.85 29.18 -21.84
N ALA A 278 19.49 29.83 -22.81
CA ALA A 278 20.57 30.78 -22.58
C ALA A 278 20.04 32.09 -21.97
N PRO A 279 20.84 32.83 -21.17
CA PRO A 279 20.47 34.20 -20.77
C PRO A 279 20.22 35.07 -22.00
N GLY A 280 19.12 35.82 -22.02
CA GLY A 280 18.71 36.66 -23.14
C GLY A 280 17.81 35.97 -24.18
N SER A 281 17.59 34.66 -24.08
CA SER A 281 16.59 33.97 -24.89
C SER A 281 15.18 34.17 -24.32
N PHE A 282 14.17 34.24 -25.19
CA PHE A 282 12.75 34.48 -24.82
C PHE A 282 12.51 35.64 -23.84
N ASN A 283 13.26 36.74 -23.94
CA ASN A 283 13.17 37.92 -23.07
C ASN A 283 13.52 37.67 -21.58
N HIS A 284 14.14 36.54 -21.23
CA HIS A 284 14.57 36.24 -19.87
C HIS A 284 16.00 36.75 -19.64
N GLN A 285 16.20 37.59 -18.61
CA GLN A 285 17.52 38.13 -18.27
C GLN A 285 18.50 37.07 -17.73
N GLN A 286 17.99 35.96 -17.20
CA GLN A 286 18.77 34.85 -16.67
C GLN A 286 18.47 33.57 -17.46
N GLY A 287 19.51 32.77 -17.69
CA GLY A 287 19.38 31.45 -18.30
C GLY A 287 18.82 30.42 -17.32
N HIS A 288 18.30 29.32 -17.84
CA HIS A 288 17.76 28.20 -17.06
C HIS A 288 18.40 26.88 -17.50
N LYS A 289 18.70 26.02 -16.52
CA LYS A 289 19.22 24.68 -16.77
C LYS A 289 18.06 23.72 -17.01
N GLY A 290 18.07 22.99 -18.11
CA GLY A 290 17.05 21.97 -18.38
C GLY A 290 17.16 20.74 -17.49
N ILE A 291 16.12 19.92 -17.48
CA ILE A 291 16.01 18.66 -16.73
C ILE A 291 17.19 17.73 -17.02
N PHE A 292 17.64 17.65 -18.27
CA PHE A 292 18.79 16.82 -18.60
C PHE A 292 20.08 17.27 -17.88
N GLU A 293 20.34 18.57 -17.84
CA GLU A 293 21.50 19.12 -17.12
C GLU A 293 21.36 18.93 -15.61
N GLN A 294 20.16 19.14 -15.06
CA GLN A 294 19.86 18.95 -13.65
C GLN A 294 19.97 17.47 -13.21
N ALA A 295 19.68 16.53 -14.10
CA ALA A 295 19.73 15.10 -13.85
C ALA A 295 21.10 14.46 -14.14
N ASN A 296 22.16 15.24 -14.38
CA ASN A 296 23.48 14.70 -14.71
C ASN A 296 23.97 13.70 -13.64
N GLY A 297 24.42 12.52 -14.07
CA GLY A 297 24.76 11.36 -13.22
C GLY A 297 23.55 10.56 -12.72
N GLY A 298 22.34 11.01 -12.98
CA GLY A 298 21.07 10.46 -12.50
C GLY A 298 20.24 9.80 -13.59
N THR A 299 18.91 9.94 -13.48
CA THR A 299 17.93 9.34 -14.38
C THR A 299 16.82 10.32 -14.73
N VAL A 300 16.43 10.37 -16.00
CA VAL A 300 15.27 11.13 -16.48
C VAL A 300 14.19 10.16 -16.93
N PHE A 301 12.98 10.40 -16.44
CA PHE A 301 11.78 9.70 -16.85
C PHE A 301 10.94 10.57 -17.78
N LEU A 302 10.72 10.09 -19.00
CA LEU A 302 9.91 10.75 -20.04
C LEU A 302 8.56 10.04 -20.16
N ASP A 303 7.50 10.64 -19.63
CA ASP A 303 6.15 10.08 -19.73
C ASP A 303 5.45 10.48 -21.03
N GLU A 304 4.72 9.52 -21.58
CA GLU A 304 3.99 9.63 -22.85
C GLU A 304 4.87 10.08 -24.04
N ILE A 305 6.05 9.46 -24.20
CA ILE A 305 7.03 9.80 -25.26
C ILE A 305 6.45 9.74 -26.68
N GLY A 306 5.41 8.92 -26.91
CA GLY A 306 4.74 8.82 -28.21
C GLY A 306 3.95 10.07 -28.62
N GLU A 307 3.68 10.99 -27.70
CA GLU A 307 3.01 12.27 -27.98
C GLU A 307 4.02 13.40 -28.29
N MET A 308 5.33 13.11 -28.28
CA MET A 308 6.37 14.09 -28.53
C MET A 308 6.39 14.55 -30.00
N SER A 309 6.53 15.85 -30.24
CA SER A 309 6.58 16.39 -31.59
C SER A 309 7.85 15.97 -32.37
N PRO A 310 7.79 15.96 -33.72
CA PRO A 310 8.96 15.60 -34.55
C PRO A 310 10.20 16.47 -34.28
N HIS A 311 10.02 17.73 -33.88
CA HIS A 311 11.13 18.63 -33.57
C HIS A 311 11.90 18.16 -32.33
N LEU A 312 11.19 17.85 -31.25
CA LEU A 312 11.77 17.37 -30.00
C LEU A 312 12.39 15.97 -30.18
N GLN A 313 11.78 15.10 -30.98
CA GLN A 313 12.33 13.77 -31.31
C GLN A 313 13.75 13.86 -31.91
N ILE A 314 14.03 14.84 -32.76
CA ILE A 314 15.37 15.04 -33.37
C ILE A 314 16.40 15.38 -32.29
N LYS A 315 16.04 16.28 -31.35
CA LYS A 315 16.95 16.70 -30.28
C LYS A 315 17.20 15.58 -29.28
N LEU A 316 16.15 14.84 -28.93
CA LEU A 316 16.26 13.68 -28.04
C LEU A 316 17.13 12.58 -28.68
N LEU A 317 17.02 12.34 -29.99
CA LEU A 317 17.86 11.38 -30.68
C LEU A 317 19.35 11.74 -30.58
N ARG A 318 19.71 13.01 -30.85
CA ARG A 318 21.10 13.49 -30.71
C ARG A 318 21.63 13.29 -29.29
N PHE A 319 20.79 13.64 -28.31
CA PHE A 319 21.12 13.45 -26.91
C PHE A 319 21.37 11.96 -26.58
N LEU A 320 20.49 11.06 -27.00
CA LEU A 320 20.64 9.63 -26.74
C LEU A 320 21.83 8.99 -27.48
N GLN A 321 22.31 9.58 -28.57
CA GLN A 321 23.45 9.09 -29.35
C GLN A 321 24.79 9.42 -28.69
N ASP A 322 25.03 10.71 -28.42
CA ASP A 322 26.35 11.23 -28.04
C ASP A 322 26.40 11.74 -26.58
N GLY A 323 25.27 11.78 -25.88
CA GLY A 323 25.15 12.39 -24.54
C GLY A 323 25.29 13.91 -24.56
N THR A 324 25.20 14.54 -25.74
CA THR A 324 25.37 15.97 -25.92
C THR A 324 24.10 16.66 -26.39
N PHE A 325 23.90 17.90 -25.94
CA PHE A 325 22.83 18.77 -26.42
C PHE A 325 23.25 20.23 -26.31
N ARG A 326 22.43 21.14 -26.85
CA ARG A 326 22.62 22.60 -26.74
C ARG A 326 21.40 23.22 -26.07
N ARG A 327 21.62 24.23 -25.23
CA ARG A 327 20.51 25.04 -24.69
C ARG A 327 19.85 25.83 -25.81
N VAL A 328 18.59 26.21 -25.61
CA VAL A 328 17.89 27.06 -26.57
C VAL A 328 18.58 28.43 -26.64
N GLY A 329 19.00 28.82 -27.84
CA GLY A 329 19.75 30.06 -28.08
C GLY A 329 21.24 30.01 -27.75
N GLU A 330 21.80 28.85 -27.41
CA GLU A 330 23.23 28.65 -27.13
C GLU A 330 23.89 27.80 -28.23
N GLU A 331 25.10 28.16 -28.66
CA GLU A 331 25.87 27.34 -29.61
C GLU A 331 26.78 26.31 -28.93
N HIS A 332 27.02 26.48 -27.63
CA HIS A 332 27.88 25.59 -26.85
C HIS A 332 27.18 24.24 -26.59
N GLU A 333 27.91 23.16 -26.84
CA GLU A 333 27.45 21.80 -26.55
C GLU A 333 27.79 21.42 -25.12
N ILE A 334 26.80 20.84 -24.44
CA ILE A 334 26.91 20.34 -23.07
C ILE A 334 26.88 18.83 -23.14
N HIS A 335 27.89 18.18 -22.57
CA HIS A 335 27.95 16.73 -22.41
C HIS A 335 27.54 16.34 -20.99
N ILE A 336 26.64 15.36 -20.87
CA ILE A 336 26.13 14.84 -19.60
C ILE A 336 25.93 13.33 -19.70
N ASP A 337 25.93 12.66 -18.54
CA ASP A 337 25.64 11.24 -18.44
C ASP A 337 24.31 11.02 -17.70
N VAL A 338 23.24 10.71 -18.44
CA VAL A 338 21.92 10.49 -17.88
C VAL A 338 21.30 9.22 -18.44
N ARG A 339 20.79 8.38 -17.54
CA ARG A 339 19.97 7.23 -17.93
C ARG A 339 18.56 7.70 -18.28
N VAL A 340 18.05 7.26 -19.43
CA VAL A 340 16.68 7.59 -19.86
C VAL A 340 15.75 6.40 -19.64
N ILE A 341 14.62 6.65 -18.96
CA ILE A 341 13.49 5.73 -18.89
C ILE A 341 12.32 6.43 -19.59
N ALA A 342 11.69 5.79 -20.56
CA ALA A 342 10.56 6.36 -21.28
C ALA A 342 9.31 5.52 -21.05
N SER A 343 8.14 6.14 -21.04
CA SER A 343 6.86 5.42 -21.06
C SER A 343 5.95 5.87 -22.19
N THR A 344 5.10 4.94 -22.61
CA THR A 344 4.11 5.18 -23.67
C THR A 344 2.84 4.39 -23.40
N ARG A 345 1.71 4.93 -23.83
CA ARG A 345 0.43 4.21 -23.95
C ARG A 345 0.21 3.65 -25.36
N HIS A 346 0.91 4.20 -26.35
CA HIS A 346 0.80 3.83 -27.76
C HIS A 346 1.86 2.81 -28.13
N ASN A 347 1.57 2.00 -29.15
CA ASN A 347 2.56 1.14 -29.78
C ASN A 347 3.52 2.00 -30.62
N LEU A 348 4.76 2.19 -30.14
CA LEU A 348 5.74 3.02 -30.86
C LEU A 348 6.15 2.43 -32.21
N ALA A 349 6.07 1.10 -32.38
CA ALA A 349 6.36 0.48 -33.67
C ALA A 349 5.31 0.88 -34.72
N GLU A 350 4.03 0.89 -34.35
CA GLU A 350 2.95 1.35 -35.24
C GLU A 350 3.07 2.85 -35.56
N LEU A 351 3.45 3.67 -34.58
CA LEU A 351 3.69 5.10 -34.79
C LEU A 351 4.92 5.37 -35.68
N ALA A 352 5.92 4.48 -35.63
CA ALA A 352 7.07 4.54 -36.51
C ALA A 352 6.67 4.20 -37.95
N ASP A 353 5.90 3.13 -38.14
CA ASP A 353 5.36 2.72 -39.44
C ASP A 353 4.45 3.79 -40.07
N SER A 354 3.70 4.54 -39.25
CA SER A 354 2.85 5.66 -39.71
C SER A 354 3.60 6.96 -39.95
N GLY A 355 4.91 7.02 -39.66
CA GLY A 355 5.75 8.22 -39.80
C GLY A 355 5.49 9.31 -38.75
N THR A 356 4.71 9.03 -37.71
CA THR A 356 4.41 9.97 -36.62
C THR A 356 5.54 9.99 -35.58
N PHE A 357 6.23 8.87 -35.42
CA PHE A 357 7.42 8.73 -34.60
C PHE A 357 8.61 8.33 -35.48
N ARG A 358 9.81 8.82 -35.19
CA ARG A 358 10.97 8.46 -36.00
C ARG A 358 11.46 7.04 -35.68
N GLU A 359 11.70 6.24 -36.73
CA GLU A 359 12.25 4.88 -36.61
C GLU A 359 13.59 4.85 -35.86
N ASP A 360 14.49 5.79 -36.15
CA ASP A 360 15.82 5.85 -35.54
C ASP A 360 15.77 6.08 -34.01
N LEU A 361 14.88 6.96 -33.55
CA LEU A 361 14.62 7.19 -32.14
C LEU A 361 13.96 5.96 -31.49
N PHE A 362 13.01 5.32 -32.18
CA PHE A 362 12.38 4.09 -31.69
C PHE A 362 13.42 3.01 -31.41
N TYR A 363 14.31 2.71 -32.35
CA TYR A 363 15.35 1.69 -32.15
C TYR A 363 16.34 2.04 -31.02
N ARG A 364 16.59 3.34 -30.77
CA ARG A 364 17.46 3.78 -29.66
C ARG A 364 16.77 3.69 -28.29
N LEU A 365 15.45 3.83 -28.23
CA LEU A 365 14.66 3.70 -27.00
C LEU A 365 14.29 2.24 -26.71
N ASN A 366 13.99 1.45 -27.73
CA ASN A 366 13.54 0.05 -27.64
C ASN A 366 14.71 -0.93 -27.44
N VAL A 367 15.69 -0.57 -26.61
CA VAL A 367 16.82 -1.43 -26.25
C VAL A 367 16.40 -2.41 -25.15
N LEU A 368 15.76 -1.89 -24.10
CA LEU A 368 15.17 -2.69 -23.03
C LEU A 368 13.69 -2.32 -22.93
N THR A 369 12.81 -3.33 -22.91
CA THR A 369 11.35 -3.09 -22.95
C THR A 369 10.61 -3.87 -21.90
N LEU A 370 9.73 -3.18 -21.18
CA LEU A 370 8.82 -3.74 -20.18
C LEU A 370 7.39 -3.38 -20.55
N ARG A 371 6.54 -4.41 -20.66
CA ARG A 371 5.11 -4.22 -20.89
C ARG A 371 4.33 -4.49 -19.60
N ILE A 372 3.65 -3.46 -19.10
CA ILE A 372 2.77 -3.58 -17.95
C ILE A 372 1.38 -4.07 -18.43
N PRO A 373 0.90 -5.22 -17.94
CA PRO A 373 -0.43 -5.72 -18.29
C PRO A 373 -1.51 -4.82 -17.68
N ALA A 374 -2.59 -4.62 -18.44
CA ALA A 374 -3.80 -3.95 -17.96
C ALA A 374 -4.41 -4.74 -16.80
N LEU A 375 -5.19 -4.08 -15.94
CA LEU A 375 -5.75 -4.69 -14.74
C LEU A 375 -6.69 -5.86 -15.07
N ARG A 376 -7.44 -5.76 -16.19
CA ARG A 376 -8.27 -6.85 -16.74
C ARG A 376 -7.50 -8.12 -17.13
N GLU A 377 -6.20 -8.02 -17.38
CA GLU A 377 -5.35 -9.17 -17.70
C GLU A 377 -4.75 -9.85 -16.45
N ARG A 378 -5.00 -9.27 -15.27
CA ARG A 378 -4.55 -9.72 -13.95
C ARG A 378 -5.64 -9.55 -12.88
N PRO A 379 -6.83 -10.17 -13.04
CA PRO A 379 -7.95 -9.99 -12.13
C PRO A 379 -7.64 -10.42 -10.69
N SER A 380 -6.75 -11.40 -10.50
CA SER A 380 -6.30 -11.84 -9.18
C SER A 380 -5.60 -10.73 -8.38
N ASP A 381 -5.10 -9.67 -9.03
CA ASP A 381 -4.46 -8.55 -8.35
C ASP A 381 -5.49 -7.53 -7.82
N ILE A 382 -6.77 -7.63 -8.21
CA ILE A 382 -7.81 -6.67 -7.80
C ILE A 382 -8.09 -6.75 -6.29
N GLN A 383 -8.20 -7.95 -5.73
CA GLN A 383 -8.46 -8.13 -4.30
C GLN A 383 -7.35 -7.52 -3.41
N PRO A 384 -6.05 -7.82 -3.60
CA PRO A 384 -5.02 -7.21 -2.77
C PRO A 384 -4.85 -5.70 -3.03
N LEU A 385 -5.14 -5.21 -4.24
CA LEU A 385 -5.17 -3.77 -4.52
C LEU A 385 -6.35 -3.08 -3.83
N LEU A 386 -7.53 -3.70 -3.83
CA LEU A 386 -8.71 -3.20 -3.12
C LEU A 386 -8.42 -3.07 -1.62
N GLU A 387 -7.85 -4.12 -1.03
CA GLU A 387 -7.41 -4.16 0.37
C GLU A 387 -6.46 -3.01 0.72
N LEU A 388 -5.45 -2.79 -0.13
CA LEU A 388 -4.50 -1.69 0.01
C LEU A 388 -5.20 -0.33 -0.04
N PHE A 389 -6.03 -0.07 -1.04
CA PHE A 389 -6.69 1.22 -1.21
C PHE A 389 -7.73 1.49 -0.13
N VAL A 390 -8.48 0.47 0.28
CA VAL A 390 -9.45 0.60 1.37
C VAL A 390 -8.73 0.98 2.65
N THR A 391 -7.65 0.29 3.00
CA THR A 391 -6.86 0.58 4.21
C THR A 391 -6.21 1.97 4.15
N LYS A 392 -5.62 2.32 3.00
CA LYS A 392 -5.01 3.63 2.76
C LYS A 392 -6.02 4.78 2.93
N HIS A 393 -7.21 4.64 2.35
CA HIS A 393 -8.22 5.69 2.38
C HIS A 393 -9.01 5.71 3.69
N SER A 394 -9.29 4.56 4.31
CA SER A 394 -9.95 4.51 5.60
C SER A 394 -9.12 5.22 6.67
N HIS A 395 -7.81 4.98 6.69
CA HIS A 395 -6.89 5.69 7.58
C HIS A 395 -6.87 7.20 7.30
N LYS A 396 -6.86 7.61 6.03
CA LYS A 396 -6.89 9.04 5.65
C LYS A 396 -8.20 9.74 6.05
N LEU A 397 -9.32 9.02 5.98
CA LEU A 397 -10.63 9.52 6.35
C LEU A 397 -10.91 9.40 7.85
N GLY A 398 -10.01 8.79 8.63
CA GLY A 398 -10.19 8.57 10.07
C GLY A 398 -11.32 7.59 10.40
N MET A 399 -11.66 6.69 9.47
CA MET A 399 -12.73 5.71 9.63
C MET A 399 -12.18 4.32 9.93
N VAL A 400 -12.96 3.52 10.66
CA VAL A 400 -12.68 2.09 10.81
C VAL A 400 -12.82 1.42 9.44
N LYS A 401 -11.93 0.48 9.15
CA LYS A 401 -11.95 -0.27 7.89
C LYS A 401 -13.28 -1.02 7.74
N PRO A 402 -14.05 -0.79 6.66
CA PRO A 402 -15.32 -1.47 6.47
C PRO A 402 -15.14 -2.95 6.11
N GLN A 403 -16.16 -3.75 6.42
CA GLN A 403 -16.24 -5.13 5.94
C GLN A 403 -16.66 -5.14 4.47
N TYR A 404 -16.30 -6.19 3.74
CA TYR A 404 -16.71 -6.35 2.34
C TYR A 404 -18.03 -7.11 2.26
N ALA A 405 -18.97 -6.58 1.48
CA ALA A 405 -20.18 -7.32 1.14
C ALA A 405 -19.84 -8.57 0.33
N GLU A 406 -20.67 -9.60 0.48
CA GLU A 406 -20.53 -10.85 -0.26
C GLU A 406 -20.58 -10.59 -1.78
N GLY A 407 -19.65 -11.19 -2.53
CA GLY A 407 -19.56 -11.01 -3.99
C GLY A 407 -18.98 -9.66 -4.46
N LEU A 408 -18.62 -8.73 -3.56
CA LEU A 408 -17.99 -7.45 -3.95
C LEU A 408 -16.75 -7.68 -4.82
N VAL A 409 -15.84 -8.52 -4.34
CA VAL A 409 -14.58 -8.80 -5.01
C VAL A 409 -14.83 -9.45 -6.38
N ASP A 410 -15.77 -10.39 -6.47
CA ASP A 410 -16.08 -11.08 -7.73
C ASP A 410 -16.64 -10.12 -8.79
N GLN A 411 -17.52 -9.20 -8.39
CA GLN A 411 -18.06 -8.18 -9.29
C GLN A 411 -16.97 -7.21 -9.76
N LEU A 412 -16.08 -6.77 -8.85
CA LEU A 412 -14.93 -5.94 -9.20
C LEU A 412 -13.95 -6.68 -10.13
N MET A 413 -13.79 -8.00 -9.99
CA MET A 413 -12.95 -8.82 -10.88
C MET A 413 -13.49 -8.94 -12.31
N GLN A 414 -14.81 -8.85 -12.49
CA GLN A 414 -15.44 -8.94 -13.81
C GLN A 414 -15.42 -7.61 -14.58
N TYR A 415 -15.24 -6.49 -13.88
CA TYR A 415 -15.20 -5.17 -14.51
C TYR A 415 -13.89 -4.99 -15.31
N PRO A 416 -13.92 -4.39 -16.52
CA PRO A 416 -12.74 -4.31 -17.40
C PRO A 416 -11.71 -3.24 -17.01
N TRP A 417 -12.05 -2.34 -16.07
CA TRP A 417 -11.15 -1.30 -15.55
C TRP A 417 -10.42 -0.48 -16.64
N PRO A 418 -11.12 0.27 -17.50
CA PRO A 418 -10.51 1.08 -18.56
C PRO A 418 -9.48 2.11 -18.05
N GLY A 419 -9.62 2.59 -16.81
CA GLY A 419 -8.65 3.48 -16.16
C GLY A 419 -7.64 2.76 -15.25
N ASN A 420 -7.60 1.42 -15.30
CA ASN A 420 -6.69 0.55 -14.56
C ASN A 420 -6.65 0.87 -13.04
N ILE A 421 -5.47 0.83 -12.43
CA ILE A 421 -5.25 1.00 -10.99
C ILE A 421 -5.72 2.39 -10.53
N ARG A 422 -5.52 3.44 -11.35
CA ARG A 422 -5.97 4.80 -11.05
C ARG A 422 -7.49 4.91 -10.94
N GLN A 423 -8.22 4.19 -11.79
CA GLN A 423 -9.69 4.13 -11.67
C GLN A 423 -10.10 3.39 -10.41
N LEU A 424 -9.46 2.25 -10.11
CA LEU A 424 -9.73 1.50 -8.87
C LEU A 424 -9.47 2.36 -7.63
N ASP A 425 -8.31 3.02 -7.52
CA ASP A 425 -7.95 3.90 -6.39
C ASP A 425 -9.01 5.01 -6.17
N ASN A 426 -9.41 5.68 -7.26
CA ASN A 426 -10.42 6.74 -7.21
C ASN A 426 -11.82 6.22 -6.85
N MET A 427 -12.21 5.06 -7.39
CA MET A 427 -13.53 4.47 -7.11
C MET A 427 -13.62 3.96 -5.68
N VAL A 428 -12.53 3.40 -5.12
CA VAL A 428 -12.48 3.02 -3.71
C VAL A 428 -12.63 4.24 -2.80
N LEU A 429 -11.89 5.32 -3.07
CA LEU A 429 -12.02 6.56 -2.29
C LEU A 429 -13.45 7.11 -2.33
N ARG A 430 -14.06 7.13 -3.51
CA ARG A 430 -15.45 7.55 -3.70
C ARG A 430 -16.41 6.66 -2.92
N ALA A 431 -16.28 5.35 -3.05
CA ALA A 431 -17.15 4.39 -2.39
C ALA A 431 -17.08 4.53 -0.85
N LEU A 432 -15.89 4.73 -0.29
CA LEU A 432 -15.73 4.98 1.15
C LEU A 432 -16.33 6.31 1.62
N THR A 433 -16.39 7.32 0.75
CA THR A 433 -16.97 8.62 1.08
C THR A 433 -18.50 8.63 0.99
N GLU A 434 -19.07 7.76 0.15
CA GLU A 434 -20.53 7.64 -0.05
C GLU A 434 -21.17 6.52 0.76
N MET A 435 -20.38 5.69 1.44
CA MET A 435 -20.89 4.55 2.20
C MET A 435 -21.62 5.00 3.46
N ASP A 436 -22.91 4.70 3.52
CA ASP A 436 -23.77 4.85 4.71
C ASP A 436 -23.97 3.47 5.37
N GLY A 437 -22.94 2.95 6.05
CA GLY A 437 -22.99 1.65 6.72
C GLY A 437 -21.61 1.07 7.09
N GLU A 438 -21.59 -0.14 7.66
CA GLU A 438 -20.34 -0.85 8.02
C GLU A 438 -19.80 -1.73 6.89
N GLN A 439 -20.60 -1.96 5.84
CA GLN A 439 -20.27 -2.85 4.73
C GLN A 439 -20.10 -2.10 3.41
N LEU A 440 -18.95 -2.31 2.78
CA LEU A 440 -18.64 -1.81 1.44
C LEU A 440 -19.33 -2.70 0.39
N GLN A 441 -20.25 -2.11 -0.35
CA GLN A 441 -21.01 -2.75 -1.44
C GLN A 441 -20.55 -2.22 -2.81
N VAL A 442 -20.85 -2.99 -3.87
CA VAL A 442 -20.45 -2.65 -5.25
C VAL A 442 -21.16 -1.40 -5.75
N ASP A 443 -22.39 -1.16 -5.28
CA ASP A 443 -23.21 -0.01 -5.70
C ASP A 443 -22.52 1.33 -5.41
N TYR A 444 -21.74 1.43 -4.33
CA TYR A 444 -20.98 2.64 -3.98
C TYR A 444 -19.85 2.96 -4.97
N PHE A 445 -19.41 2.00 -5.79
CA PHE A 445 -18.38 2.24 -6.81
C PHE A 445 -18.96 2.95 -8.03
N HIS A 446 -20.28 2.92 -8.22
CA HIS A 446 -20.99 3.45 -9.39
C HIS A 446 -20.29 3.06 -10.69
N LEU A 447 -19.99 1.76 -10.85
CA LEU A 447 -19.28 1.24 -12.01
C LEU A 447 -20.04 1.67 -13.28
N PRO A 448 -19.46 2.53 -14.14
CA PRO A 448 -20.11 2.95 -15.36
C PRO A 448 -20.50 1.71 -16.16
N ALA A 449 -21.71 1.72 -16.73
CA ALA A 449 -22.03 0.76 -17.76
C ALA A 449 -20.99 0.93 -18.87
N VAL A 450 -20.07 -0.03 -18.96
CA VAL A 450 -19.14 -0.07 -20.08
C VAL A 450 -20.04 -0.42 -21.25
N ASP A 451 -20.22 0.51 -22.19
CA ASP A 451 -20.91 0.26 -23.44
C ASP A 451 -20.21 -0.93 -24.10
N SER A 452 -20.73 -2.13 -23.83
CA SER A 452 -20.33 -3.38 -24.45
C SER A 452 -20.91 -3.43 -25.86
N SER A 453 -20.63 -2.40 -26.64
CA SER A 453 -20.88 -2.32 -28.08
C SER A 453 -19.87 -3.17 -28.87
N GLY A 454 -18.93 -3.84 -28.20
CA GLY A 454 -18.15 -4.94 -28.74
C GLY A 454 -17.97 -6.04 -27.70
N LEU A 455 -18.49 -7.25 -27.99
CA LEU A 455 -18.14 -8.53 -27.35
C LEU A 455 -18.82 -8.93 -26.02
N SER A 456 -20.04 -8.46 -25.73
CA SER A 456 -20.98 -9.36 -25.02
C SER A 456 -21.50 -10.41 -26.01
N LEU A 457 -20.74 -11.49 -26.14
CA LEU A 457 -21.30 -12.78 -26.49
C LEU A 457 -22.17 -13.18 -25.31
N SER A 458 -23.47 -12.93 -25.46
CA SER A 458 -24.51 -13.50 -24.62
C SER A 458 -24.17 -14.95 -24.33
N THR A 459 -24.23 -15.31 -23.04
CA THR A 459 -24.08 -16.67 -22.53
C THR A 459 -24.70 -17.67 -23.50
N VAL A 460 -23.87 -18.55 -24.07
CA VAL A 460 -24.33 -19.61 -24.96
C VAL A 460 -25.27 -20.50 -24.14
N ASN A 461 -26.54 -20.56 -24.52
CA ASN A 461 -27.47 -21.52 -23.95
C ASN A 461 -27.06 -22.91 -24.45
N LEU A 462 -26.55 -23.76 -23.55
CA LEU A 462 -26.00 -25.09 -23.88
C LEU A 462 -27.07 -26.19 -23.81
N ASP A 463 -28.32 -25.83 -23.58
CA ASP A 463 -29.43 -26.78 -23.58
C ASP A 463 -29.89 -27.09 -25.01
N GLY A 464 -29.59 -28.30 -25.50
CA GLY A 464 -30.05 -28.78 -26.81
C GLY A 464 -29.08 -29.74 -27.51
N SER A 465 -29.40 -30.13 -28.74
CA SER A 465 -28.45 -30.85 -29.61
C SER A 465 -27.40 -29.90 -30.18
N LEU A 466 -26.24 -30.41 -30.60
CA LEU A 466 -25.17 -29.59 -31.19
C LEU A 466 -25.66 -28.76 -32.39
N ASP A 467 -26.57 -29.32 -33.19
CA ASP A 467 -27.18 -28.64 -34.33
C ASP A 467 -28.08 -27.48 -33.91
N ASP A 468 -28.79 -27.61 -32.79
CA ASP A 468 -29.67 -26.55 -32.26
C ASP A 468 -28.84 -25.41 -31.67
N ILE A 469 -27.80 -25.73 -30.89
CA ILE A 469 -26.87 -24.75 -30.31
C ILE A 469 -26.16 -23.96 -31.42
N MET A 470 -25.72 -24.64 -32.48
CA MET A 470 -25.05 -24.00 -33.62
C MET A 470 -25.99 -23.08 -34.41
N LYS A 471 -27.26 -23.48 -34.61
CA LYS A 471 -28.26 -22.63 -35.28
C LYS A 471 -28.60 -21.40 -34.47
N ASP A 472 -28.76 -21.56 -33.16
CA ASP A 472 -29.13 -20.46 -32.27
C ASP A 472 -28.00 -19.42 -32.21
N TYR A 473 -26.76 -19.88 -32.09
CA TYR A 473 -25.57 -19.04 -32.13
C TYR A 473 -25.37 -18.34 -33.48
N GLU A 474 -25.60 -19.06 -34.59
CA GLU A 474 -25.53 -18.49 -35.93
C GLU A 474 -26.61 -17.42 -36.15
N SER A 475 -27.83 -17.63 -35.63
CA SER A 475 -28.92 -16.65 -35.72
C SER A 475 -28.58 -15.34 -34.99
N GLN A 476 -28.00 -15.42 -33.79
CA GLN A 476 -27.61 -14.27 -32.99
C GLN A 476 -26.49 -13.45 -33.64
N ILE A 477 -25.51 -14.14 -34.26
CA ILE A 477 -24.43 -13.49 -35.01
C ILE A 477 -25.00 -12.76 -36.24
N LEU A 478 -25.88 -13.43 -36.99
CA LEU A 478 -26.48 -12.85 -38.19
C LEU A 478 -27.37 -11.66 -37.85
N ASP A 479 -28.13 -11.70 -36.75
CA ASP A 479 -28.99 -10.59 -36.33
C ASP A 479 -28.17 -9.36 -35.93
N LYS A 480 -27.12 -9.53 -35.11
CA LYS A 480 -26.20 -8.44 -34.74
C LYS A 480 -25.49 -7.85 -35.96
N LEU A 481 -24.97 -8.68 -36.86
CA LEU A 481 -24.29 -8.20 -38.06
C LEU A 481 -25.24 -7.51 -39.05
N TYR A 482 -26.50 -7.93 -39.09
CA TYR A 482 -27.52 -7.32 -39.96
C TYR A 482 -27.85 -5.88 -39.53
N GLN A 483 -27.73 -5.55 -38.24
CA GLN A 483 -27.87 -4.17 -37.74
C GLN A 483 -26.79 -3.24 -38.32
N SER A 484 -25.54 -3.70 -38.39
CA SER A 484 -24.42 -2.93 -38.96
C SER A 484 -24.38 -2.98 -40.50
N PHE A 485 -24.93 -4.03 -41.11
CA PHE A 485 -24.94 -4.24 -42.55
C PHE A 485 -26.33 -4.71 -43.05
N PRO A 486 -27.30 -3.79 -43.23
CA PRO A 486 -28.71 -4.10 -43.53
C PRO A 486 -28.95 -4.54 -45.00
N SER A 487 -27.99 -5.26 -45.59
CA SER A 487 -28.07 -5.82 -46.95
C SER A 487 -27.40 -7.18 -46.97
N SER A 488 -28.11 -8.21 -47.44
CA SER A 488 -27.60 -9.57 -47.60
C SER A 488 -26.32 -9.64 -48.43
N ARG A 489 -26.16 -8.78 -49.44
CA ARG A 489 -24.93 -8.68 -50.25
C ARG A 489 -23.75 -8.07 -49.47
N LYS A 490 -24.00 -7.09 -48.60
CA LYS A 490 -22.95 -6.46 -47.77
C LYS A 490 -22.50 -7.42 -46.65
N LEU A 491 -23.46 -8.09 -46.03
CA LEU A 491 -23.20 -9.12 -45.02
C LEU A 491 -22.38 -10.28 -45.61
N ALA A 492 -22.74 -10.74 -46.82
CA ALA A 492 -22.02 -11.79 -47.53
C ALA A 492 -20.60 -11.43 -47.90
N LYS A 493 -20.36 -10.19 -48.32
CA LYS A 493 -19.01 -9.68 -48.57
C LYS A 493 -18.18 -9.61 -47.27
N ARG A 494 -18.79 -9.27 -46.14
CA ARG A 494 -18.11 -9.17 -44.83
C ARG A 494 -17.74 -10.54 -44.25
N LEU A 495 -18.63 -11.52 -44.41
CA LEU A 495 -18.49 -12.89 -43.91
C LEU A 495 -17.77 -13.83 -44.89
N ASN A 496 -17.42 -13.33 -46.07
CA ASN A 496 -16.74 -14.09 -47.14
C ASN A 496 -17.48 -15.36 -47.55
N VAL A 497 -18.80 -15.26 -47.70
CA VAL A 497 -19.70 -16.36 -48.09
C VAL A 497 -20.61 -15.93 -49.23
N SER A 498 -21.24 -16.91 -49.89
CA SER A 498 -22.14 -16.63 -51.01
C SER A 498 -23.37 -15.84 -50.56
N HIS A 499 -23.82 -14.89 -51.41
CA HIS A 499 -25.01 -14.08 -51.09
C HIS A 499 -26.29 -14.94 -50.97
N THR A 500 -26.36 -16.07 -51.68
CA THR A 500 -27.48 -17.00 -51.64
C THR A 500 -27.51 -17.76 -50.32
N SER A 501 -26.36 -18.17 -49.78
CA SER A 501 -26.27 -18.83 -48.46
C SER A 501 -26.76 -17.93 -47.34
N ILE A 502 -26.35 -16.66 -47.32
CA ILE A 502 -26.82 -15.70 -46.30
C ILE A 502 -28.28 -15.32 -46.50
N ALA A 503 -28.75 -15.16 -47.74
CA ALA A 503 -30.16 -14.87 -47.99
C ALA A 503 -31.08 -16.01 -47.52
N ASN A 504 -30.65 -17.26 -47.68
CA ASN A 504 -31.38 -18.42 -47.16
C ASN A 504 -31.35 -18.45 -45.63
N LYS A 505 -30.17 -18.29 -45.01
CA LYS A 505 -30.05 -18.28 -43.53
C LYS A 505 -30.84 -17.15 -42.87
N LEU A 506 -30.83 -15.94 -43.42
CA LEU A 506 -31.65 -14.83 -42.91
C LEU A 506 -33.16 -15.13 -43.03
N ARG A 507 -33.58 -15.86 -44.07
CA ARG A 507 -34.97 -16.28 -44.25
C ARG A 507 -35.35 -17.38 -43.25
N ASP A 508 -34.48 -18.37 -43.08
CA ASP A 508 -34.68 -19.51 -42.18
C ASP A 508 -34.75 -19.05 -40.71
N TYR A 509 -33.94 -18.06 -40.32
CA TYR A 509 -33.95 -17.47 -38.98
C TYR A 509 -34.95 -16.31 -38.80
N GLY A 510 -35.75 -15.97 -39.82
CA GLY A 510 -36.79 -14.94 -39.71
C GLY A 510 -36.29 -13.49 -39.54
N ILE A 511 -35.01 -13.23 -39.79
CA ILE A 511 -34.38 -11.92 -39.62
C ILE A 511 -34.78 -11.01 -40.80
N ARG A 512 -35.68 -10.06 -40.55
CA ARG A 512 -36.16 -9.08 -41.54
C ARG A 512 -35.84 -7.66 -41.10
N LYS A 513 -35.78 -6.76 -42.08
CA LYS A 513 -35.63 -5.31 -41.84
C LYS A 513 -36.83 -4.82 -41.02
N ARG A 514 -36.58 -4.37 -39.79
CA ARG A 514 -37.56 -3.60 -38.99
C ARG A 514 -37.78 -2.22 -39.62
#